data_AF-A0A2T1F6X3-F1
#
_entry.id   AF-A0A2T1F6X3-F1
#
_cell.length_a   1.000
_cell.length_b   1.000
_cell.length_c   1.000
_cell.angle_alpha   90.00
_cell.angle_beta   90.00
_cell.angle_gamma   90.00
#
_symmetry.space_group_name_H-M   'P 1'
#
loop_
_entity.id
_entity.type
_entity.pdbx_description
1 polymer ?
#
loop_
_entity_poly.entity_id
_entity_poly.type
_entity_poly.pdbx_seq_one_letter_code
_entity_poly.pdbx_strand_id
1 'polypeptide(L)'
;MVSPTCREMLKLSSSSLLLSRPPTYLKKIPVVFEGQRWYSRAAAKLMQQIGLGQLVVTTPMAYIQLTIKLIDDDEFRMEMQSRIDRIDLDKLIFESDCGRYFQQAIDLLLVDREHLKSDNYSHPIRLPISQPSA
;
A
#
# COMPACT_ATOMS: atom_id res chain seq x y z
N MET A 1 -5.88 39.25 6.35
CA MET A 1 -5.40 39.43 4.95
C MET A 1 -4.06 38.74 4.83
N VAL A 2 -3.97 37.63 4.11
CA VAL A 2 -2.70 36.89 3.92
C VAL A 2 -2.03 37.40 2.64
N SER A 3 -0.75 37.77 2.73
CA SER A 3 0.04 38.36 1.65
C SER A 3 0.04 37.48 0.39
N PRO A 4 -0.08 38.07 -0.83
CA PRO A 4 -0.09 37.32 -2.10
C PRO A 4 1.15 36.46 -2.33
N THR A 5 2.26 36.75 -1.67
CA THR A 5 3.52 35.98 -1.75
C THR A 5 3.40 34.57 -1.15
N CYS A 6 2.58 34.35 -0.12
CA CYS A 6 2.37 33.03 0.47
C CYS A 6 1.54 32.10 -0.43
N ARG A 7 0.69 32.67 -1.30
CA ARG A 7 -0.16 31.88 -2.21
C ARG A 7 0.63 31.31 -3.40
N GLU A 8 1.72 31.95 -3.81
CA GLU A 8 2.60 31.42 -4.87
C GLU A 8 3.56 30.34 -4.38
N MET A 9 4.04 30.42 -3.13
CA MET A 9 4.89 29.35 -2.56
C MET A 9 4.15 28.02 -2.41
N LEU A 10 2.84 28.04 -2.13
CA LEU A 10 2.00 26.84 -2.09
C LEU A 10 1.79 26.20 -3.48
N LYS A 11 1.79 27.01 -4.55
CA LYS A 11 1.72 26.49 -5.92
C LYS A 11 3.05 25.85 -6.34
N LEU A 12 4.18 26.42 -5.96
CA LEU A 12 5.51 25.86 -6.25
C LEU A 12 5.82 24.58 -5.47
N SER A 13 5.30 24.44 -4.24
CA SER A 13 5.41 23.18 -3.47
C SER A 13 4.51 22.05 -3.98
N SER A 14 3.50 22.36 -4.82
CA SER A 14 2.63 21.34 -5.42
C SER A 14 3.27 20.69 -6.66
N SER A 15 4.21 21.37 -7.31
CA SER A 15 4.91 20.87 -8.49
C SER A 15 6.04 19.88 -8.17
N SER A 16 6.58 19.91 -6.95
CA SER A 16 7.63 19.00 -6.48
C SER A 16 7.10 17.65 -5.94
N LEU A 17 5.78 17.52 -5.75
CA LEU A 17 5.13 16.26 -5.32
C LEU A 17 4.91 15.26 -6.47
N LEU A 18 5.25 15.62 -7.71
CA LEU A 18 5.15 14.69 -8.84
C LEU A 18 6.24 13.60 -8.82
N LEU A 19 7.27 13.73 -7.98
CA LEU A 19 8.37 12.77 -7.90
C LEU A 19 8.19 11.67 -6.82
N SER A 20 7.10 11.70 -6.03
CA SER A 20 6.85 10.73 -4.96
C SER A 20 5.67 9.79 -5.23
N ARG A 21 5.07 9.83 -6.43
CA ARG A 21 3.94 8.95 -6.75
C ARG A 21 4.42 7.52 -7.04
N PRO A 22 3.93 6.52 -6.31
CA PRO A 22 4.30 5.14 -6.56
C PRO A 22 3.87 4.72 -7.98
N PRO A 23 4.62 3.82 -8.64
CA PRO A 23 4.37 3.44 -10.05
C PRO A 23 2.96 2.86 -10.30
N THR A 24 2.27 2.40 -9.25
CA THR A 24 0.84 2.05 -9.29
C THR A 24 -0.06 3.20 -9.74
N TYR A 25 0.31 4.45 -9.47
CA TYR A 25 -0.41 5.63 -9.96
C TYR A 25 -0.25 5.84 -11.48
N LEU A 26 0.85 5.36 -12.07
CA LEU A 26 1.11 5.45 -13.51
C LEU A 26 0.42 4.34 -14.32
N LYS A 27 -0.40 3.49 -13.66
CA LYS A 27 -1.07 2.32 -14.25
C LYS A 27 -0.12 1.42 -15.05
N LYS A 28 1.16 1.35 -14.65
CA LYS A 28 2.14 0.44 -15.25
C LYS A 28 2.15 -0.87 -14.48
N ILE A 29 2.34 -1.97 -15.20
CA ILE A 29 2.44 -3.31 -14.60
C ILE A 29 3.74 -3.41 -13.79
N PRO A 30 3.68 -3.54 -12.44
CA PRO A 30 4.86 -3.74 -11.62
C PRO A 30 5.12 -5.24 -11.41
N VAL A 31 6.38 -5.65 -11.42
CA VAL A 31 6.80 -6.95 -10.87
C VAL A 31 7.40 -6.70 -9.49
N VAL A 32 6.94 -7.42 -8.47
CA VAL A 32 7.33 -7.19 -7.07
C VAL A 32 8.11 -8.38 -6.54
N PHE A 33 9.30 -8.11 -5.99
CA PHE A 33 10.10 -9.10 -5.29
C PHE A 33 9.86 -9.03 -3.77
N GLU A 34 9.24 -10.07 -3.22
CA GLU A 34 9.00 -10.19 -1.78
C GLU A 34 10.24 -10.75 -1.07
N GLY A 35 11.06 -9.83 -0.56
CA GLY A 35 12.22 -10.15 0.28
C GLY A 35 11.89 -10.40 1.75
N GLN A 36 12.92 -10.75 2.52
CA GLN A 36 12.79 -11.02 3.97
C GLN A 36 12.61 -9.75 4.82
N ARG A 37 12.86 -8.58 4.26
CA ARG A 37 12.77 -7.29 4.98
C ARG A 37 11.35 -6.74 4.92
N TRP A 38 10.91 -6.09 6.00
CA TRP A 38 9.54 -5.59 6.15
C TRP A 38 9.08 -4.71 4.98
N TYR A 39 9.95 -3.83 4.48
CA TYR A 39 9.62 -2.91 3.39
C TYR A 39 9.42 -3.63 2.05
N SER A 40 10.05 -4.79 1.85
CA SER A 40 9.86 -5.62 0.66
C SER A 40 8.50 -6.33 0.66
N ARG A 41 7.89 -6.51 1.83
CA ARG A 41 6.59 -7.17 2.00
C ARG A 41 5.41 -6.20 1.86
N ALA A 42 5.63 -4.90 2.06
CA ALA A 42 4.60 -3.88 1.91
C ALA A 42 4.01 -3.88 0.50
N ALA A 43 4.87 -3.88 -0.53
CA ALA A 43 4.46 -3.96 -1.92
C ALA A 43 3.78 -5.29 -2.25
N ALA A 44 4.28 -6.41 -1.73
CA ALA A 44 3.67 -7.73 -1.91
C ALA A 44 2.25 -7.79 -1.34
N LYS A 45 2.05 -7.26 -0.13
CA LYS A 45 0.74 -7.23 0.50
C LYS A 45 -0.24 -6.33 -0.25
N LEU A 46 0.24 -5.18 -0.72
CA LEU A 46 -0.57 -4.29 -1.55
C LEU A 46 -1.02 -4.98 -2.84
N MET A 47 -0.09 -5.64 -3.54
CA MET A 47 -0.39 -6.40 -4.76
C MET A 47 -1.41 -7.51 -4.51
N GLN A 48 -1.36 -8.18 -3.36
CA GLN A 48 -2.39 -9.15 -2.96
C GLN A 48 -3.75 -8.49 -2.74
N GLN A 49 -3.81 -7.33 -2.06
CA GLN A 49 -5.06 -6.63 -1.79
C GLN A 49 -5.75 -6.13 -3.06
N ILE A 50 -4.99 -5.72 -4.07
CA ILE A 50 -5.52 -5.26 -5.35
C ILE A 50 -5.73 -6.39 -6.37
N GLY A 51 -5.57 -7.67 -5.98
CA GLY A 51 -5.81 -8.82 -6.87
C GLY A 51 -4.71 -9.09 -7.91
N LEU A 52 -3.53 -8.49 -7.74
CA LEU A 52 -2.35 -8.66 -8.59
C LEU A 52 -1.25 -9.50 -7.91
N GLY A 53 -1.62 -10.36 -6.97
CA GLY A 53 -0.68 -11.21 -6.22
C GLY A 53 0.19 -12.11 -7.12
N GLN A 54 -0.27 -12.45 -8.33
CA GLN A 54 0.51 -13.21 -9.32
C GLN A 54 1.73 -12.47 -9.87
N LEU A 55 1.83 -11.15 -9.64
CA LEU A 55 3.00 -10.34 -9.97
C LEU A 55 4.02 -10.27 -8.83
N VAL A 56 3.77 -10.99 -7.73
CA VAL A 56 4.65 -11.09 -6.57
C VAL A 56 5.44 -12.38 -6.64
N VAL A 57 6.76 -12.27 -6.50
CA VAL A 57 7.69 -13.40 -6.55
C VAL A 57 8.65 -13.35 -5.37
N THR A 58 9.10 -14.50 -4.91
CA THR A 58 9.96 -14.63 -3.72
C THR A 58 11.40 -15.05 -4.06
N THR A 59 11.65 -15.46 -5.30
CA THR A 59 12.98 -15.90 -5.76
C THR A 59 13.47 -15.05 -6.93
N PRO A 60 14.81 -14.79 -7.02
CA PRO A 60 15.36 -14.02 -8.13
C PRO A 60 15.08 -14.65 -9.50
N MET A 61 15.11 -15.99 -9.57
CA MET A 61 14.84 -16.70 -10.83
C MET A 61 13.37 -16.52 -11.28
N ALA A 62 12.41 -16.61 -10.35
CA ALA A 62 11.01 -16.36 -10.66
C ALA A 62 10.76 -14.91 -11.10
N TYR A 63 11.50 -13.95 -10.54
CA TYR A 63 11.45 -12.56 -10.98
C TYR A 63 11.88 -12.38 -12.43
N ILE A 64 12.99 -13.00 -12.82
CA ILE A 64 13.48 -12.97 -14.19
C ILE A 64 12.46 -13.64 -15.13
N GLN A 65 12.00 -14.85 -14.79
CA GLN A 65 11.04 -15.59 -15.62
C GLN A 65 9.72 -14.84 -15.80
N LEU A 66 9.19 -14.24 -14.73
CA LEU A 66 7.96 -13.45 -14.80
C LEU A 66 8.15 -12.17 -15.63
N THR A 67 9.32 -11.53 -15.51
CA THR A 67 9.65 -10.34 -16.30
C THR A 67 9.77 -10.69 -17.79
N ILE A 68 10.44 -11.80 -18.13
CA ILE A 68 10.52 -12.30 -19.50
C ILE A 68 9.13 -12.62 -20.04
N LYS A 69 8.31 -13.34 -19.26
CA LYS A 69 6.92 -13.62 -19.63
C LYS A 69 6.13 -12.34 -19.93
N LEU A 70 6.29 -11.30 -19.12
CA LEU A 70 5.62 -10.01 -19.36
C LEU A 70 6.07 -9.30 -20.64
N ILE A 71 7.28 -9.57 -21.11
CA ILE A 71 7.84 -8.97 -22.33
C ILE A 71 7.38 -9.78 -23.55
N ASP A 72 7.47 -11.11 -23.48
CA ASP A 72 7.28 -12.01 -24.61
C ASP A 72 5.81 -12.43 -24.83
N ASP A 73 4.99 -12.42 -23.78
CA ASP A 73 3.58 -12.81 -23.81
C ASP A 73 2.68 -11.56 -23.78
N ASP A 74 2.34 -11.07 -24.97
CA ASP A 74 1.48 -9.91 -25.15
C ASP A 74 0.07 -10.12 -24.60
N GLU A 75 -0.47 -11.34 -24.66
CA GLU A 75 -1.80 -11.67 -24.14
C GLU A 75 -1.80 -11.55 -22.61
N PHE A 76 -0.81 -12.15 -21.95
CA PHE A 76 -0.61 -12.02 -20.51
C PHE A 76 -0.40 -10.56 -20.10
N ARG A 77 0.41 -9.80 -20.85
CA ARG A 77 0.62 -8.37 -20.58
C ARG A 77 -0.68 -7.57 -20.69
N MET A 78 -1.48 -7.80 -21.73
CA MET A 78 -2.76 -7.12 -21.93
C MET A 78 -3.78 -7.48 -20.86
N GLU A 79 -3.81 -8.74 -20.42
CA GLU A 79 -4.65 -9.18 -19.32
C GLU A 79 -4.29 -8.44 -18.03
N MET A 80 -2.99 -8.36 -17.70
CA MET A 80 -2.51 -7.67 -16.50
C MET A 80 -2.79 -6.17 -16.56
N GLN A 81 -2.60 -5.55 -17.73
CA GLN A 81 -2.93 -4.14 -17.92
C GLN A 81 -4.43 -3.89 -17.72
N SER A 82 -5.28 -4.74 -18.29
CA SER A 82 -6.74 -4.65 -18.13
C SER A 82 -7.18 -4.79 -16.68
N ARG A 83 -6.50 -5.64 -15.89
CA ARG A 83 -6.76 -5.75 -14.45
C ARG A 83 -6.38 -4.46 -13.73
N ILE A 84 -5.19 -3.90 -14.00
CA ILE A 84 -4.75 -2.62 -13.41
C ILE A 84 -5.71 -1.48 -13.75
N ASP A 85 -6.17 -1.41 -14.99
CA ASP A 85 -7.06 -0.32 -15.43
C ASP A 85 -8.44 -0.36 -14.76
N ARG A 86 -8.89 -1.55 -14.36
CA ARG A 86 -10.16 -1.77 -13.65
C ARG A 86 -10.06 -1.57 -12.14
N ILE A 87 -8.85 -1.56 -11.58
CA ILE A 87 -8.64 -1.38 -10.15
C ILE A 87 -8.78 0.10 -9.83
N ASP A 88 -9.80 0.41 -9.04
CA ASP A 88 -9.94 1.72 -8.41
C ASP A 88 -9.04 1.79 -7.17
N LEU A 89 -7.82 2.28 -7.38
CA LEU A 89 -6.80 2.44 -6.34
C LEU A 89 -7.24 3.45 -5.28
N ASP A 90 -8.00 4.48 -5.67
CA ASP A 90 -8.46 5.53 -4.77
C ASP A 90 -9.41 4.93 -3.72
N LYS A 91 -10.37 4.13 -4.17
CA LYS A 91 -11.31 3.45 -3.28
C LYS A 91 -10.65 2.38 -2.39
N LEU A 92 -9.72 1.60 -2.92
CA LEU A 92 -9.15 0.45 -2.20
C LEU A 92 -8.09 0.82 -1.16
N ILE A 93 -7.27 1.84 -1.45
CA ILE A 93 -6.12 2.20 -0.61
C ILE A 93 -6.43 3.44 0.21
N PHE A 94 -7.04 4.46 -0.39
CA PHE A 94 -7.14 5.80 0.19
C PHE A 94 -8.48 6.07 0.89
N GLU A 95 -9.59 5.45 0.46
CA GLU A 95 -10.92 5.60 1.08
C GLU A 95 -11.24 4.51 2.12
N SER A 96 -10.29 3.63 2.44
CA SER A 96 -10.52 2.53 3.38
C SER A 96 -10.87 3.06 4.79
N ASP A 97 -11.82 2.40 5.48
CA ASP A 97 -12.24 2.64 6.89
C ASP A 97 -11.09 2.51 7.93
N CYS A 98 -9.84 2.44 7.48
CA CYS A 98 -8.61 2.41 8.26
C CYS A 98 -8.54 3.51 9.32
N GLY A 99 -9.21 4.65 9.14
CA GLY A 99 -9.31 5.69 10.16
C GLY A 99 -9.92 5.18 11.48
N ARG A 100 -10.96 4.35 11.41
CA ARG A 100 -11.60 3.78 12.61
C ARG A 100 -10.72 2.74 13.29
N TYR A 101 -10.08 1.87 12.51
CA TYR A 101 -9.17 0.85 13.05
C TYR A 101 -7.92 1.48 13.66
N PHE A 102 -7.40 2.54 13.04
CA PHE A 102 -6.29 3.31 13.59
C PHE A 102 -6.69 3.98 14.91
N GLN A 103 -7.87 4.62 14.95
CA GLN A 103 -8.38 5.21 16.19
C GLN A 103 -8.54 4.17 17.30
N GLN A 104 -9.18 3.02 17.01
CA GLN A 104 -9.33 1.92 17.97
C GLN A 104 -7.98 1.39 18.47
N ALA A 105 -6.98 1.30 17.59
CA ALA A 105 -5.63 0.88 17.99
C ALA A 105 -4.96 1.89 18.92
N ILE A 106 -5.09 3.19 18.63
CA ILE A 106 -4.56 4.25 19.49
C ILE A 106 -5.30 4.30 20.83
N ASP A 107 -6.63 4.19 20.83
CA ASP A 107 -7.44 4.17 22.05
C ASP A 107 -7.03 2.99 22.96
N LEU A 108 -6.82 1.80 22.39
CA LEU A 108 -6.30 0.64 23.14
C LEU A 108 -4.89 0.89 23.71
N LEU A 109 -3.98 1.49 22.93
CA LEU A 109 -2.63 1.83 23.40
C LEU A 109 -2.64 2.88 24.52
N LEU A 110 -3.64 3.78 24.54
CA LEU A 110 -3.77 4.81 25.56
C LEU A 110 -4.42 4.29 26.85
N VAL A 111 -5.41 3.41 26.74
CA VAL A 111 -6.13 2.82 27.88
C VAL A 111 -5.25 1.81 28.64
N ASP A 112 -4.51 0.94 27.94
CA ASP A 112 -3.70 -0.11 28.55
C ASP A 112 -2.24 0.28 28.81
N ARG A 113 -1.96 1.59 28.91
CA ARG A 113 -0.59 2.13 28.98
C ARG A 113 0.24 1.63 30.17
N GLU A 114 -0.41 1.22 31.26
CA GLU A 114 0.28 0.62 32.43
C GLU A 114 0.49 -0.88 32.29
N HIS A 115 -0.49 -1.63 31.75
CA HIS A 115 -0.37 -3.09 31.48
C HIS A 115 0.64 -3.40 30.37
N LEU A 116 0.79 -2.52 29.37
CA LEU A 116 1.75 -2.68 28.27
C LEU A 116 3.22 -2.44 28.67
N LYS A 117 3.46 -1.82 29.83
CA LYS A 117 4.82 -1.56 30.36
C LYS A 117 5.32 -2.69 31.27
N SER A 118 4.43 -3.43 31.92
CA SER A 118 4.79 -4.47 32.88
C SER A 118 5.11 -5.82 32.23
N ASP A 119 4.51 -6.11 31.09
CA ASP A 119 4.72 -7.37 30.38
C ASP A 119 5.70 -7.17 29.22
N ASN A 120 6.74 -7.99 29.20
CA ASN A 120 7.69 -8.12 28.09
C ASN A 120 6.95 -8.72 26.87
N TYR A 121 6.19 -7.90 26.14
CA TYR A 121 5.33 -8.36 25.05
C TYR A 121 6.16 -8.81 23.84
N SER A 122 6.26 -10.14 23.65
CA SER A 122 6.75 -10.76 22.41
C SER A 122 5.61 -11.07 21.41
N HIS A 123 4.36 -10.77 21.75
CA HIS A 123 3.18 -11.17 20.96
C HIS A 123 2.44 -9.96 20.37
N PRO A 124 1.92 -10.08 19.13
CA PRO A 124 1.21 -9.00 18.46
C PRO A 124 -0.13 -8.67 19.13
N ILE A 125 -0.39 -7.38 19.36
CA ILE A 125 -1.66 -6.85 19.88
C ILE A 125 -2.77 -7.14 18.87
N ARG A 126 -3.83 -7.81 19.31
CA ARG A 126 -5.00 -8.13 18.47
C ARG A 126 -6.11 -7.14 18.73
N LEU A 127 -6.51 -6.40 17.69
CA LEU A 127 -7.68 -5.52 17.74
C LEU A 127 -8.96 -6.37 17.70
N PRO A 128 -9.95 -6.13 18.58
CA PRO A 128 -11.24 -6.77 18.48
C PRO A 128 -11.91 -6.28 17.19
N ILE A 129 -12.11 -7.18 16.23
CA ILE A 129 -12.78 -6.87 14.97
C ILE A 129 -14.25 -6.57 15.31
N SER A 130 -14.59 -5.29 15.46
CA SER A 130 -15.98 -4.88 15.63
C SER A 130 -16.69 -5.16 14.31
N GLN A 131 -17.66 -6.10 14.31
CA GLN A 131 -18.46 -6.37 13.12
C GLN A 131 -19.17 -5.08 12.67
N PRO A 132 -19.24 -4.78 11.35
CA PRO A 132 -20.02 -3.67 10.87
C PRO A 132 -21.49 -3.91 11.24
N SER A 133 -22.08 -2.98 11.98
CA SER A 133 -23.51 -2.92 12.24
C SER A 133 -24.24 -2.81 10.90
N ALA A 134 -25.12 -3.78 10.64
CA ALA A 134 -26.02 -3.84 9.49
C ALA A 134 -26.95 -2.62 9.39
#